data_AF-A0A0S8C1F5-F1
#
_entry.id   AF-A0A0S8C1F5-F1
#
_cell.length_a   1.000
_cell.length_b   1.000
_cell.length_c   1.000
_cell.angle_alpha   90.00
_cell.angle_beta   90.00
_cell.angle_gamma   90.00
#
_symmetry.space_group_name_H-M   'P 1'
#
loop_
_entity.id
_entity.type
_entity.pdbx_description
1 polymer ?
#
loop_
_entity_poly.entity_id
_entity_poly.type
_entity_poly.pdbx_seq_one_letter_code
_entity_poly.pdbx_strand_id
1 'polypeptide(L)'
;MVNATRLRCVVYAALIFAALGSPACSGSSDDSDGTDGTGGTAASAGNGGNGGQVGTGGTGGAGGSAGIGGEGGIGGTEAQPKEQEVLLVGGFMSELYEALSLHLEDEINAALRNAARSLNVHIDLPLNQSIDIAIGDAIASALPWFDLPIQPGGFVTFHAQELYFDAEGIAYQNLSKVSPSFDTSESVEHNADAILEFLRNTDKQIVIVSHSKGGLDTLEALLDAPELWGETVAGWVALQAPFYGSPVADPSPSAINAVLLSAVGGNGESLDDLKTTTRTPYMDAREAQIAALSASVPIISAYSTYEATGTVTGFATTFANSILNAALISQITQIVIDNYWETPLDIPGIIARSTAEAVNLLRTRVADALSDAVATLGLMDLTNLYMSTVVGVPNDGLVPRDSTLLTGAIHRQLTLGDHASPVMDVDPMKNFWTVDHRNAVTIGLIHEIRTVTQGN
;
A
#
# COMPACT_ATOMS: atom_id res chain seq x y z
N MET A 1 -16.14 19.93 13.47
CA MET A 1 -15.24 18.98 12.77
C MET A 1 -15.12 17.73 13.64
N VAL A 2 -15.85 16.69 13.29
CA VAL A 2 -15.70 15.36 13.91
C VAL A 2 -14.46 14.72 13.30
N ASN A 3 -13.57 14.20 14.16
CA ASN A 3 -12.26 13.68 13.78
C ASN A 3 -12.42 12.52 12.78
N ALA A 4 -11.94 12.69 11.54
CA ALA A 4 -12.09 11.73 10.45
C ALA A 4 -11.54 10.33 10.79
N THR A 5 -10.64 10.23 11.75
CA THR A 5 -10.09 8.98 12.29
C THR A 5 -11.13 8.11 13.01
N ARG A 6 -12.16 8.71 13.65
CA ARG A 6 -13.18 7.94 14.39
C ARG A 6 -14.31 7.40 13.52
N LEU A 7 -14.53 7.97 12.33
CA LEU A 7 -15.52 7.46 11.39
C LEU A 7 -15.06 6.13 10.75
N ARG A 8 -13.74 5.89 10.71
CA ARG A 8 -13.13 4.66 10.20
C ARG A 8 -13.48 3.44 11.06
N CYS A 9 -13.46 3.51 12.40
CA CYS A 9 -13.77 2.34 13.24
C CYS A 9 -15.25 1.90 13.21
N VAL A 10 -16.21 2.80 12.96
CA VAL A 10 -17.64 2.50 13.09
C VAL A 10 -18.17 1.71 11.90
N VAL A 11 -17.63 1.93 10.69
CA VAL A 11 -18.04 1.20 9.48
C VAL A 11 -17.53 -0.25 9.50
N TYR A 12 -16.32 -0.50 10.00
CA TYR A 12 -15.72 -1.84 10.04
C TYR A 12 -16.26 -2.74 11.17
N ALA A 13 -16.59 -2.18 12.35
CA ALA A 13 -17.18 -2.96 13.43
C ALA A 13 -18.59 -3.49 13.09
N ALA A 14 -19.35 -2.76 12.26
CA ALA A 14 -20.67 -3.19 11.80
C ALA A 14 -20.62 -4.39 10.84
N LEU A 15 -19.57 -4.51 10.03
CA LEU A 15 -19.37 -5.63 9.11
C LEU A 15 -18.91 -6.92 9.82
N ILE A 16 -18.09 -6.80 10.87
CA ILE A 16 -17.65 -7.96 11.67
C ILE A 16 -18.80 -8.51 12.54
N PHE A 17 -19.67 -7.65 13.09
CA PHE A 17 -20.82 -8.10 13.87
C PHE A 17 -21.95 -8.73 13.03
N ALA A 18 -22.03 -8.44 11.73
CA ALA A 18 -23.00 -9.06 10.83
C ALA A 18 -22.65 -10.53 10.47
N ALA A 19 -21.41 -10.96 10.69
CA ALA A 19 -20.94 -12.32 10.38
C ALA A 19 -21.06 -13.32 11.54
N LEU A 20 -21.42 -12.88 12.74
CA LEU A 20 -21.65 -13.74 13.90
C LEU A 20 -23.14 -13.70 14.28
N GLY A 21 -23.90 -14.63 13.69
CA GLY A 21 -25.33 -14.76 13.90
C GLY A 21 -25.72 -14.87 15.38
N SER A 22 -26.75 -14.10 15.75
CA SER A 22 -27.60 -14.39 16.90
C SER A 22 -29.06 -14.22 16.46
N PRO A 23 -29.98 -15.01 17.05
CA PRO A 23 -31.27 -15.31 16.45
C PRO A 23 -32.26 -14.16 16.58
N ALA A 24 -33.16 -14.14 15.61
CA ALA A 24 -34.30 -13.24 15.48
C ALA A 24 -35.06 -12.99 16.78
N CYS A 25 -35.31 -11.72 17.08
CA CYS A 25 -36.51 -11.26 17.75
C CYS A 25 -36.97 -9.94 17.15
N SER A 26 -38.20 -9.99 16.64
CA SER A 26 -39.00 -8.91 16.10
C SER A 26 -39.33 -7.82 17.13
N GLY A 27 -39.31 -6.56 16.72
CA GLY A 27 -39.89 -5.45 17.49
C GLY A 27 -39.99 -4.20 16.62
N SER A 28 -41.20 -3.65 16.55
CA SER A 28 -41.67 -2.62 15.63
C SER A 28 -41.36 -1.18 16.05
N SER A 29 -41.68 -0.29 15.09
CA SER A 29 -42.28 1.06 15.21
C SER A 29 -41.42 2.26 15.60
N ASP A 30 -41.31 3.13 14.59
CA ASP A 30 -41.72 4.54 14.57
C ASP A 30 -40.78 5.67 15.02
N ASP A 31 -40.88 6.72 14.18
CA ASP A 31 -40.76 8.15 14.43
C ASP A 31 -39.41 8.89 14.26
N SER A 32 -39.40 9.66 13.16
CA SER A 32 -39.46 11.13 13.16
C SER A 32 -38.23 11.93 12.68
N ASP A 33 -38.54 12.69 11.63
CA ASP A 33 -38.01 13.96 11.12
C ASP A 33 -37.05 14.77 12.02
N GLY A 34 -36.02 15.33 11.38
CA GLY A 34 -35.15 16.36 11.94
C GLY A 34 -34.36 17.11 10.86
N THR A 35 -34.91 18.25 10.46
CA THR A 35 -34.45 19.22 9.46
C THR A 35 -33.22 20.05 9.87
N ASP A 36 -32.53 20.54 8.84
CA ASP A 36 -31.82 21.82 8.71
C ASP A 36 -30.60 22.17 9.59
N GLY A 37 -29.52 22.51 8.89
CA GLY A 37 -28.35 23.21 9.44
C GLY A 37 -27.42 23.71 8.33
N THR A 38 -27.85 24.74 7.59
CA THR A 38 -27.00 25.53 6.70
C THR A 38 -26.21 26.55 7.52
N GLY A 39 -24.90 26.68 7.28
CA GLY A 39 -24.08 27.68 7.96
C GLY A 39 -22.70 27.89 7.35
N GLY A 40 -22.54 29.04 6.69
CA GLY A 40 -21.32 29.85 6.82
C GLY A 40 -20.26 29.75 5.73
N THR A 41 -20.46 30.50 4.65
CA THR A 41 -19.37 31.04 3.81
C THR A 41 -18.61 32.13 4.57
N ALA A 42 -17.27 32.06 4.58
CA ALA A 42 -16.39 33.17 4.97
C ALA A 42 -15.42 33.46 3.83
N ALA A 43 -15.41 34.72 3.41
CA ALA A 43 -14.64 35.25 2.30
C ALA A 43 -13.23 35.71 2.74
N SER A 44 -12.30 35.53 1.80
CA SER A 44 -11.11 36.33 1.47
C SER A 44 -10.59 37.41 2.43
N ALA A 45 -9.29 37.35 2.72
CA ALA A 45 -8.37 38.50 2.63
C ALA A 45 -6.91 38.03 2.73
N GLY A 46 -6.03 38.54 1.85
CA GLY A 46 -4.58 38.38 2.02
C GLY A 46 -3.73 38.52 0.76
N ASN A 47 -3.81 39.65 0.07
CA ASN A 47 -2.83 40.06 -0.95
C ASN A 47 -1.63 40.70 -0.26
N GLY A 48 -0.39 40.37 -0.67
CA GLY A 48 0.78 41.19 -0.34
C GLY A 48 2.13 40.50 -0.55
N GLY A 49 2.88 40.93 -1.57
CA GLY A 49 4.32 40.62 -1.66
C GLY A 49 4.94 40.65 -3.05
N ASN A 50 4.93 41.81 -3.73
CA ASN A 50 5.85 42.08 -4.84
C ASN A 50 7.19 42.58 -4.29
N GLY A 51 8.30 42.05 -4.79
CA GLY A 51 9.62 42.65 -4.62
C GLY A 51 10.74 41.78 -5.18
N GLY A 52 11.47 42.27 -6.19
CA GLY A 52 12.73 41.66 -6.62
C GLY A 52 13.02 41.85 -8.10
N GLN A 53 13.75 42.91 -8.41
CA GLN A 53 14.03 43.42 -9.74
C GLN A 53 15.52 43.20 -10.08
N VAL A 54 15.83 43.21 -11.38
CA VAL A 54 17.12 43.54 -12.04
C VAL A 54 18.18 42.45 -12.23
N GLY A 55 18.49 42.21 -13.51
CA GLY A 55 19.69 41.49 -13.97
C GLY A 55 19.79 41.44 -15.49
N THR A 56 19.90 42.59 -16.16
CA THR A 56 20.19 42.69 -17.61
C THR A 56 21.69 42.94 -17.87
N GLY A 57 22.26 42.17 -18.80
CA GLY A 57 23.51 42.46 -19.51
C GLY A 57 23.99 41.19 -20.22
N GLY A 58 24.35 41.15 -21.50
CA GLY A 58 24.49 42.15 -22.54
C GLY A 58 25.53 41.63 -23.55
N THR A 59 25.26 41.81 -24.85
CA THR A 59 26.19 41.79 -26.02
C THR A 59 26.90 40.45 -26.32
N GLY A 60 27.12 40.00 -27.55
CA GLY A 60 27.09 40.59 -28.88
C GLY A 60 28.14 39.81 -29.70
N GLY A 61 27.75 39.23 -30.83
CA GLY A 61 28.67 38.42 -31.65
C GLY A 61 28.11 38.18 -33.05
N ALA A 62 28.33 39.16 -33.92
CA ALA A 62 28.09 39.05 -35.35
C ALA A 62 29.21 38.22 -36.00
N GLY A 63 28.82 37.26 -36.85
CA GLY A 63 29.73 36.50 -37.68
C GLY A 63 28.95 35.77 -38.76
N GLY A 64 28.72 36.45 -39.89
CA GLY A 64 28.14 35.83 -41.06
C GLY A 64 29.17 35.01 -41.84
N SER A 65 28.70 33.98 -42.53
CA SER A 65 29.37 33.45 -43.72
C SER A 65 28.36 32.81 -44.67
N ALA A 66 28.34 33.38 -45.88
CA ALA A 66 28.03 32.83 -47.20
C ALA A 66 27.17 31.56 -47.30
N GLY A 67 26.05 31.73 -47.99
CA GLY A 67 25.24 30.63 -48.53
C GLY A 67 25.96 29.83 -49.61
N ILE A 68 25.58 28.56 -49.69
CA ILE A 68 25.83 27.69 -50.83
C ILE A 68 24.47 27.12 -51.24
N GLY A 69 24.25 27.12 -52.55
CA GLY A 69 22.97 26.96 -53.22
C GLY A 69 22.21 25.66 -52.91
N GLY A 70 20.90 25.78 -53.10
CA GLY A 70 19.95 24.69 -52.97
C GLY A 70 20.07 23.67 -54.08
N GLU A 71 19.88 22.43 -53.67
CA GLU A 71 19.29 21.39 -54.51
C GLU A 71 17.88 21.12 -53.97
N GLY A 72 16.90 21.12 -54.87
CA GLY A 72 15.50 20.91 -54.55
C GLY A 72 15.26 19.52 -53.97
N GLY A 73 15.19 19.46 -52.64
CA GLY A 73 14.76 18.28 -51.91
C GLY A 73 13.26 18.08 -52.06
N ILE A 74 12.88 16.89 -52.53
CA ILE A 74 11.51 16.41 -52.60
C ILE A 74 11.01 16.40 -51.15
N GLY A 75 10.08 17.30 -50.80
CA GLY A 75 9.59 17.51 -49.45
C GLY A 75 8.82 16.30 -48.92
N GLY A 76 9.54 15.29 -48.46
CA GLY A 76 9.03 14.35 -47.48
C GLY A 76 8.93 15.12 -46.18
N THR A 77 7.71 15.41 -45.72
CA THR A 77 7.46 15.87 -44.35
C THR A 77 7.93 14.75 -43.43
N GLU A 78 9.17 14.83 -42.97
CA GLU A 78 9.70 13.98 -41.92
C GLU A 78 8.76 14.16 -40.71
N ALA A 79 7.98 13.11 -40.42
CA ALA A 79 7.01 13.16 -39.35
C ALA A 79 7.76 13.48 -38.06
N GLN A 80 7.43 14.61 -37.43
CA GLN A 80 8.01 14.94 -36.14
C GLN A 80 7.71 13.79 -35.17
N PRO A 81 8.70 13.34 -34.38
CA PRO A 81 8.47 12.30 -33.39
C PRO A 81 7.31 12.71 -32.50
N LYS A 82 6.31 11.82 -32.33
CA LYS A 82 5.25 12.06 -31.35
C LYS A 82 5.91 12.22 -29.97
N GLU A 83 5.43 13.20 -29.22
CA GLU A 83 5.85 13.38 -27.84
C GLU A 83 5.47 12.12 -27.03
N GLN A 84 6.41 11.64 -26.21
CA GLN A 84 6.23 10.43 -25.41
C GLN A 84 5.87 10.76 -23.96
N GLU A 85 4.94 9.99 -23.40
CA GLU A 85 4.46 10.13 -22.03
C GLU A 85 4.42 8.77 -21.33
N VAL A 86 4.56 8.74 -20.01
CA VAL A 86 4.42 7.52 -19.20
C VAL A 86 3.01 7.43 -18.62
N LEU A 87 2.34 6.29 -18.79
CA LEU A 87 1.06 6.02 -18.11
C LEU A 87 1.29 5.05 -16.95
N LEU A 88 1.03 5.51 -15.73
CA LEU A 88 1.11 4.70 -14.51
C LEU A 88 -0.24 4.04 -14.24
N VAL A 89 -0.26 2.71 -14.13
CA VAL A 89 -1.47 1.90 -13.89
C VAL A 89 -1.28 1.03 -12.65
N GLY A 90 -1.80 1.48 -11.51
CA GLY A 90 -1.71 0.75 -10.24
C GLY A 90 -2.67 -0.44 -10.18
N GLY A 91 -2.45 -1.34 -9.21
CA GLY A 91 -3.43 -2.33 -8.78
C GLY A 91 -3.95 -2.01 -7.36
N PHE A 92 -4.79 -2.88 -6.79
CA PHE A 92 -5.38 -2.72 -5.44
C PHE A 92 -4.41 -2.98 -4.27
N MET A 93 -3.10 -3.01 -4.53
CA MET A 93 -2.12 -3.37 -3.51
C MET A 93 -2.06 -2.34 -2.38
N SER A 94 -2.37 -1.08 -2.67
CA SER A 94 -2.45 -0.01 -1.67
C SER A 94 -3.48 -0.32 -0.59
N GLU A 95 -4.65 -0.78 -1.02
CA GLU A 95 -5.79 -1.14 -0.19
C GLU A 95 -5.51 -2.44 0.58
N LEU A 96 -4.87 -3.42 -0.07
CA LEU A 96 -4.44 -4.65 0.60
C LEU A 96 -3.47 -4.35 1.75
N TYR A 97 -2.50 -3.46 1.52
CA TYR A 97 -1.53 -3.12 2.54
C TYR A 97 -2.11 -2.27 3.67
N GLU A 98 -3.05 -1.37 3.37
CA GLU A 98 -3.82 -0.70 4.41
C GLU A 98 -4.56 -1.73 5.28
N ALA A 99 -5.28 -2.67 4.67
CA ALA A 99 -6.00 -3.72 5.41
C ALA A 99 -5.06 -4.60 6.26
N LEU A 100 -3.90 -5.01 5.72
CA LEU A 100 -2.91 -5.80 6.45
C LEU A 100 -2.27 -5.01 7.60
N SER A 101 -2.06 -3.71 7.43
CA SER A 101 -1.50 -2.86 8.48
C SER A 101 -2.46 -2.73 9.67
N LEU A 102 -3.76 -2.58 9.43
CA LEU A 102 -4.79 -2.58 10.46
C LEU A 102 -4.84 -3.93 11.21
N HIS A 103 -4.71 -5.04 10.49
CA HIS A 103 -4.65 -6.36 11.13
C HIS A 103 -3.39 -6.52 12.01
N LEU A 104 -2.24 -6.01 11.57
CA LEU A 104 -1.02 -6.00 12.39
C LEU A 104 -1.20 -5.14 13.65
N GLU A 105 -1.85 -3.98 13.55
CA GLU A 105 -2.21 -3.16 14.70
C GLU A 105 -3.07 -3.93 15.70
N ASP A 106 -4.12 -4.61 15.22
CA ASP A 106 -5.01 -5.43 16.06
C ASP A 106 -4.20 -6.48 16.85
N GLU A 107 -3.31 -7.21 16.16
CA GLU A 107 -2.48 -8.27 16.76
C GLU A 107 -1.48 -7.71 17.78
N ILE A 108 -0.81 -6.59 17.49
CA ILE A 108 0.10 -5.93 18.43
C ILE A 108 -0.66 -5.46 19.68
N ASN A 109 -1.80 -4.78 19.50
CA ASN A 109 -2.61 -4.30 20.61
C ASN A 109 -3.16 -5.46 21.45
N ALA A 110 -3.61 -6.55 20.83
CA ALA A 110 -4.05 -7.75 21.52
C ALA A 110 -2.91 -8.41 22.31
N ALA A 111 -1.72 -8.55 21.72
CA ALA A 111 -0.55 -9.12 22.37
C ALA A 111 -0.10 -8.28 23.58
N LEU A 112 -0.04 -6.95 23.45
CA LEU A 112 0.29 -6.04 24.55
C LEU A 112 -0.71 -6.15 25.70
N ARG A 113 -2.02 -6.19 25.40
CA ARG A 113 -3.06 -6.36 26.42
C ARG A 113 -2.96 -7.71 27.11
N ASN A 114 -2.76 -8.79 26.35
CA ASN A 114 -2.61 -10.14 26.92
C ASN A 114 -1.40 -10.24 27.83
N ALA A 115 -0.26 -9.67 27.42
CA ALA A 115 0.93 -9.62 28.23
C ALA A 115 0.72 -8.74 29.49
N ALA A 116 0.03 -7.61 29.38
CA ALA A 116 -0.31 -6.77 30.54
C ALA A 116 -1.21 -7.48 31.57
N ARG A 117 -2.17 -8.31 31.13
CA ARG A 117 -3.03 -9.10 32.03
C ARG A 117 -2.27 -10.09 32.90
N SER A 118 -1.07 -10.51 32.48
CA SER A 118 -0.23 -11.40 33.28
C SER A 118 0.44 -10.70 34.48
N LEU A 119 0.33 -9.37 34.60
CA LEU A 119 0.93 -8.60 35.67
C LEU A 119 0.10 -8.67 36.95
N ASN A 120 0.63 -9.36 37.96
CA ASN A 120 0.16 -9.28 39.34
C ASN A 120 1.32 -8.82 40.22
N VAL A 121 1.06 -7.87 41.12
CA VAL A 121 2.09 -7.37 42.03
C VAL A 121 1.88 -7.98 43.41
N HIS A 122 2.85 -8.77 43.84
CA HIS A 122 2.93 -9.29 45.19
C HIS A 122 3.67 -8.28 46.08
N ILE A 123 3.06 -7.90 47.20
CA ILE A 123 3.69 -7.03 48.19
C ILE A 123 3.83 -7.82 49.48
N ASP A 124 5.08 -8.04 49.91
CA ASP A 124 5.38 -8.54 51.24
C ASP A 124 5.16 -7.44 52.28
N LEU A 125 4.31 -7.73 53.26
CA LEU A 125 3.99 -6.86 54.38
C LEU A 125 4.71 -7.35 55.65
N PRO A 126 4.91 -6.46 56.65
CA PRO A 126 5.42 -6.88 57.94
C PRO A 126 4.60 -8.02 58.56
N LEU A 127 5.21 -8.77 59.49
CA LEU A 127 4.56 -9.87 60.23
C LEU A 127 4.15 -11.08 59.36
N ASN A 128 4.90 -11.37 58.29
CA ASN A 128 4.65 -12.47 57.36
C ASN A 128 3.26 -12.38 56.70
N GLN A 129 2.79 -11.16 56.46
CA GLN A 129 1.59 -10.90 55.68
C GLN A 129 1.99 -10.58 54.25
N SER A 130 1.07 -10.77 53.32
CA SER A 130 1.26 -10.32 51.94
C SER A 130 -0.07 -9.97 51.30
N ILE A 131 0.00 -9.19 50.23
CA ILE A 131 -1.16 -8.82 49.43
C ILE A 131 -0.80 -8.92 47.95
N ASP A 132 -1.69 -9.52 47.17
CA ASP A 132 -1.63 -9.52 45.71
C ASP A 132 -2.54 -8.42 45.17
N ILE A 133 -1.96 -7.50 44.40
CA ILE A 133 -2.70 -6.46 43.70
C ILE A 133 -2.79 -6.86 42.23
N ALA A 134 -3.98 -7.26 41.82
CA ALA A 134 -4.31 -7.65 40.44
C ALA A 134 -4.43 -6.41 39.54
N ILE A 135 -3.30 -5.80 39.21
CA ILE A 135 -3.24 -4.57 38.42
C ILE A 135 -3.28 -4.83 36.90
N GLY A 136 -2.94 -6.05 36.46
CA GLY A 136 -2.80 -6.40 35.06
C GLY A 136 -4.04 -6.15 34.22
N ASP A 137 -5.22 -6.54 34.71
CA ASP A 137 -6.50 -6.29 34.01
C ASP A 137 -6.83 -4.80 33.90
N ALA A 138 -6.52 -4.02 34.94
CA ALA A 138 -6.71 -2.57 34.93
C ALA A 138 -5.78 -1.89 33.91
N ILE A 139 -4.51 -2.30 33.86
CA ILE A 139 -3.56 -1.81 32.84
C ILE A 139 -4.03 -2.20 31.44
N ALA A 140 -4.34 -3.49 31.21
CA ALA A 140 -4.77 -3.97 29.90
C ALA A 140 -6.02 -3.24 29.39
N SER A 141 -6.97 -2.92 30.28
CA SER A 141 -8.19 -2.19 29.94
C SER A 141 -7.94 -0.70 29.70
N ALA A 142 -6.94 -0.12 30.37
CA ALA A 142 -6.59 1.30 30.26
C ALA A 142 -5.54 1.59 29.17
N LEU A 143 -4.91 0.56 28.59
CA LEU A 143 -3.96 0.72 27.49
C LEU A 143 -4.65 1.38 26.29
N PRO A 144 -4.11 2.50 25.78
CA PRO A 144 -4.63 3.11 24.56
C PRO A 144 -4.42 2.14 23.39
N TRP A 145 -5.20 2.37 22.34
CA TRP A 145 -4.89 1.78 21.05
C TRP A 145 -3.62 2.42 20.50
N PHE A 146 -2.72 1.62 19.95
CA PHE A 146 -1.52 2.08 19.25
C PHE A 146 -1.71 1.89 17.75
N ASP A 147 -1.66 3.01 17.02
CA ASP A 147 -1.66 3.03 15.55
C ASP A 147 -0.22 2.85 15.03
N LEU A 148 -0.06 2.23 13.87
CA LEU A 148 1.22 2.21 13.17
C LEU A 148 1.53 3.62 12.63
N PRO A 149 2.78 4.09 12.69
CA PRO A 149 3.14 5.44 12.25
C PRO A 149 3.25 5.55 10.72
N ILE A 150 2.21 5.15 9.99
CA ILE A 150 2.17 5.15 8.53
C ILE A 150 2.04 6.60 8.04
N GLN A 151 2.99 7.06 7.24
CA GLN A 151 2.94 8.40 6.65
C GLN A 151 1.84 8.49 5.59
N PRO A 152 1.19 9.66 5.41
CA PRO A 152 0.32 9.89 4.27
C PRO A 152 1.05 9.58 2.96
N GLY A 153 0.48 8.69 2.14
CA GLY A 153 1.09 8.27 0.87
C GLY A 153 2.01 7.05 0.93
N GLY A 154 2.39 6.56 2.13
CA GLY A 154 3.35 5.43 2.28
C GLY A 154 2.90 4.10 1.67
N PHE A 155 1.61 3.92 1.44
CA PHE A 155 1.10 2.73 0.73
C PHE A 155 0.46 3.05 -0.61
N VAL A 156 0.62 4.28 -1.13
CA VAL A 156 0.03 4.66 -2.42
C VAL A 156 0.95 4.22 -3.55
N THR A 157 0.43 3.36 -4.42
CA THR A 157 1.13 2.85 -5.60
C THR A 157 1.63 4.00 -6.47
N PHE A 158 2.92 3.98 -6.83
CA PHE A 158 3.63 4.97 -7.64
C PHE A 158 3.81 6.37 -7.04
N HIS A 159 3.38 6.65 -5.81
CA HIS A 159 3.45 8.01 -5.26
C HIS A 159 4.87 8.61 -5.29
N ALA A 160 5.88 7.81 -4.93
CA ALA A 160 7.27 8.26 -4.93
C ALA A 160 7.82 8.48 -6.36
N GLN A 161 7.37 7.68 -7.34
CA GLN A 161 7.73 7.86 -8.74
C GLN A 161 7.13 9.14 -9.32
N GLU A 162 5.89 9.46 -8.98
CA GLU A 162 5.25 10.70 -9.43
C GLU A 162 6.04 11.93 -8.98
N LEU A 163 6.41 11.99 -7.69
CA LEU A 163 7.24 13.07 -7.15
C LEU A 163 8.60 13.16 -7.85
N TYR A 164 9.19 12.01 -8.20
CA TYR A 164 10.45 11.96 -8.93
C TYR A 164 10.29 12.41 -10.38
N PHE A 165 9.22 12.00 -11.07
CA PHE A 165 8.92 12.43 -12.44
C PHE A 165 8.64 13.93 -12.51
N ASP A 166 7.92 14.49 -11.53
CA ASP A 166 7.71 15.94 -11.40
C ASP A 166 9.06 16.68 -11.26
N ALA A 167 9.96 16.17 -10.43
CA ALA A 167 11.27 16.78 -10.16
C ALA A 167 12.21 16.72 -11.38
N GLU A 168 12.16 15.63 -12.15
CA GLU A 168 12.99 15.42 -13.35
C GLU A 168 12.33 15.97 -14.64
N GLY A 169 11.11 16.47 -14.57
CA GLY A 169 10.36 16.97 -15.73
C GLY A 169 9.99 15.87 -16.73
N ILE A 170 9.75 14.66 -16.25
CA ILE A 170 9.31 13.51 -17.07
C ILE A 170 7.80 13.60 -17.20
N ALA A 171 7.27 13.66 -18.43
CA ALA A 171 5.83 13.67 -18.66
C ALA A 171 5.19 12.32 -18.26
N TYR A 172 4.16 12.37 -17.43
CA TYR A 172 3.39 11.20 -17.02
C TYR A 172 1.93 11.52 -16.72
N GLN A 173 1.10 10.49 -16.72
CA GLN A 173 -0.23 10.47 -16.14
C GLN A 173 -0.35 9.29 -15.17
N ASN A 174 -1.05 9.48 -14.06
CA ASN A 174 -1.49 8.37 -13.21
C ASN A 174 -2.97 8.12 -13.47
N LEU A 175 -3.31 6.93 -13.95
CA LEU A 175 -4.66 6.60 -14.39
C LEU A 175 -5.70 6.80 -13.29
N SER A 176 -5.38 6.48 -12.04
CA SER A 176 -6.30 6.67 -10.90
C SER A 176 -6.60 8.13 -10.57
N LYS A 177 -5.81 9.07 -11.09
CA LYS A 177 -6.01 10.52 -10.91
C LYS A 177 -6.70 11.18 -12.10
N VAL A 178 -6.55 10.61 -13.29
CA VAL A 178 -7.04 11.23 -14.53
C VAL A 178 -8.27 10.56 -15.12
N SER A 179 -8.56 9.32 -14.71
CA SER A 179 -9.76 8.59 -15.11
C SER A 179 -10.67 8.37 -13.89
N PRO A 180 -11.83 9.04 -13.81
CA PRO A 180 -12.82 8.76 -12.76
C PRO A 180 -13.49 7.39 -12.93
N SER A 181 -13.33 6.77 -14.10
CA SER A 181 -13.83 5.43 -14.43
C SER A 181 -12.84 4.33 -14.03
N PHE A 182 -11.65 4.66 -13.51
CA PHE A 182 -10.68 3.67 -13.08
C PHE A 182 -10.78 3.46 -11.57
N ASP A 183 -11.05 2.23 -11.16
CA ASP A 183 -11.11 1.83 -9.75
C ASP A 183 -10.34 0.52 -9.57
N THR A 184 -9.29 0.56 -8.75
CA THR A 184 -8.42 -0.58 -8.48
C THR A 184 -9.16 -1.80 -7.94
N SER A 185 -10.33 -1.59 -7.33
CA SER A 185 -11.20 -2.62 -6.75
C SER A 185 -12.18 -3.25 -7.75
N GLU A 186 -12.40 -2.64 -8.92
CA GLU A 186 -13.30 -3.15 -9.96
C GLU A 186 -12.65 -4.27 -10.80
N SER A 187 -13.45 -4.92 -11.66
CA SER A 187 -12.98 -6.04 -12.49
C SER A 187 -11.87 -5.64 -13.48
N VAL A 188 -11.19 -6.63 -14.05
CA VAL A 188 -10.19 -6.43 -15.11
C VAL A 188 -10.81 -5.76 -16.33
N GLU A 189 -12.00 -6.18 -16.76
CA GLU A 189 -12.70 -5.62 -17.91
C GLU A 189 -13.13 -4.16 -17.67
N HIS A 190 -13.65 -3.85 -16.48
CA HIS A 190 -14.01 -2.48 -16.11
C HIS A 190 -12.81 -1.53 -16.24
N ASN A 191 -11.68 -1.91 -15.64
CA ASN A 191 -10.49 -1.08 -15.68
C ASN A 191 -9.84 -1.05 -17.07
N ALA A 192 -9.98 -2.12 -17.85
CA ALA A 192 -9.53 -2.15 -19.23
C ALA A 192 -10.26 -1.11 -20.09
N ASP A 193 -11.57 -0.96 -19.91
CA ASP A 193 -12.36 0.08 -20.59
C ASP A 193 -11.86 1.49 -20.24
N ALA A 194 -11.54 1.74 -18.97
CA ALA A 194 -10.98 3.03 -18.52
C ALA A 194 -9.58 3.31 -19.12
N ILE A 195 -8.73 2.28 -19.23
CA ILE A 195 -7.43 2.37 -19.91
C ILE A 195 -7.62 2.68 -21.39
N LEU A 196 -8.53 1.98 -22.06
CA LEU A 196 -8.84 2.18 -23.49
C LEU A 196 -9.39 3.57 -23.78
N GLU A 197 -10.26 4.09 -22.92
CA GLU A 197 -10.77 5.46 -23.02
C GLU A 197 -9.61 6.47 -22.97
N PHE A 198 -8.67 6.31 -22.04
CA PHE A 198 -7.50 7.17 -21.96
C PHE A 198 -6.64 7.06 -23.25
N LEU A 199 -6.29 5.83 -23.66
CA LEU A 199 -5.41 5.59 -24.80
C LEU A 199 -6.00 6.07 -26.14
N ARG A 200 -7.32 6.03 -26.31
CA ARG A 200 -7.98 6.50 -27.55
C ARG A 200 -8.08 8.02 -27.62
N ASN A 201 -8.00 8.71 -26.49
CA ASN A 201 -8.17 10.16 -26.42
C ASN A 201 -6.84 10.93 -26.34
N THR A 202 -5.71 10.25 -26.12
CA THR A 202 -4.39 10.89 -26.11
C THR A 202 -3.81 11.04 -27.52
N ASP A 203 -3.11 12.16 -27.76
CA ASP A 203 -2.32 12.39 -28.97
C ASP A 203 -0.85 12.00 -28.80
N LYS A 204 -0.46 11.57 -27.59
CA LYS A 204 0.90 11.16 -27.21
C LYS A 204 1.16 9.71 -27.54
N GLN A 205 2.45 9.39 -27.63
CA GLN A 205 2.89 8.00 -27.64
C GLN A 205 3.18 7.56 -26.19
N ILE A 206 2.58 6.47 -25.75
CA ILE A 206 2.53 6.07 -24.34
C ILE A 206 3.48 4.90 -24.08
N VAL A 207 4.27 5.01 -23.01
CA VAL A 207 4.90 3.86 -22.34
C VAL A 207 4.11 3.56 -21.08
N ILE A 208 3.53 2.37 -21.00
CA ILE A 208 2.72 1.97 -19.84
C ILE A 208 3.64 1.38 -18.78
N VAL A 209 3.47 1.76 -17.52
CA VAL A 209 4.08 1.11 -16.36
C VAL A 209 2.95 0.66 -15.44
N SER A 210 2.73 -0.64 -15.39
CA SER A 210 1.63 -1.22 -14.61
C SER A 210 2.17 -2.01 -13.42
N HIS A 211 1.36 -2.15 -12.36
CA HIS A 211 1.71 -2.96 -11.19
C HIS A 211 0.60 -3.90 -10.77
N SER A 212 0.97 -5.12 -10.37
CA SER A 212 0.05 -6.12 -9.81
C SER A 212 -1.17 -6.32 -10.73
N LYS A 213 -2.41 -6.23 -10.21
CA LYS A 213 -3.67 -6.30 -11.01
C LYS A 213 -3.68 -5.31 -12.18
N GLY A 214 -3.08 -4.13 -12.05
CA GLY A 214 -3.00 -3.16 -13.14
C GLY A 214 -2.31 -3.71 -14.40
N GLY A 215 -1.47 -4.75 -14.26
CA GLY A 215 -0.93 -5.47 -15.41
C GLY A 215 -1.95 -6.37 -16.13
N LEU A 216 -2.93 -6.91 -15.41
CA LEU A 216 -4.05 -7.64 -16.00
C LEU A 216 -5.00 -6.69 -16.72
N ASP A 217 -5.34 -5.56 -16.07
CA ASP A 217 -6.17 -4.50 -16.64
C ASP A 217 -5.54 -3.98 -17.95
N THR A 218 -4.23 -3.74 -17.93
CA THR A 218 -3.46 -3.34 -19.12
C THR A 218 -3.47 -4.42 -20.20
N LEU A 219 -3.31 -5.70 -19.83
CA LEU A 219 -3.32 -6.79 -20.80
C LEU A 219 -4.67 -6.88 -21.53
N GLU A 220 -5.78 -6.86 -20.79
CA GLU A 220 -7.13 -6.91 -21.37
C GLU A 220 -7.37 -5.72 -22.30
N ALA A 221 -7.05 -4.51 -21.86
CA ALA A 221 -7.17 -3.30 -22.68
C ALA A 221 -6.40 -3.43 -24.00
N LEU A 222 -5.13 -3.87 -23.95
CA LEU A 222 -4.31 -3.98 -25.14
C LEU A 222 -4.82 -5.08 -26.08
N LEU A 223 -5.29 -6.22 -25.57
CA LEU A 223 -5.83 -7.30 -26.40
C LEU A 223 -7.09 -6.90 -27.17
N ASP A 224 -7.87 -5.97 -26.65
CA ASP A 224 -9.11 -5.48 -27.26
C ASP A 224 -8.91 -4.30 -28.23
N ALA A 225 -7.70 -3.73 -28.30
CA ALA A 225 -7.39 -2.62 -29.20
C ALA A 225 -6.05 -2.81 -29.95
N PRO A 226 -5.93 -3.84 -30.81
CA PRO A 226 -4.72 -4.07 -31.59
C PRO A 226 -4.32 -2.92 -32.52
N GLU A 227 -5.27 -2.03 -32.86
CA GLU A 227 -5.00 -0.81 -33.61
C GLU A 227 -4.08 0.19 -32.87
N LEU A 228 -3.94 0.08 -31.55
CA LEU A 228 -3.12 0.98 -30.75
C LEU A 228 -1.65 0.52 -30.62
N TRP A 229 -1.35 -0.72 -31.02
CA TRP A 229 -0.05 -1.35 -30.82
C TRP A 229 1.03 -0.68 -31.69
N GLY A 230 2.09 -0.16 -31.07
CA GLY A 230 3.18 0.54 -31.74
C GLY A 230 2.83 1.97 -32.20
N GLU A 231 1.56 2.26 -32.50
CA GLU A 231 1.11 3.60 -32.90
C GLU A 231 0.90 4.55 -31.73
N THR A 232 0.11 4.12 -30.75
CA THR A 232 -0.16 4.87 -29.52
C THR A 232 0.63 4.28 -28.37
N VAL A 233 0.69 2.95 -28.24
CA VAL A 233 1.44 2.27 -27.18
C VAL A 233 2.81 1.88 -27.69
N ALA A 234 3.84 2.62 -27.28
CA ALA A 234 5.24 2.39 -27.65
C ALA A 234 5.88 1.20 -26.95
N GLY A 235 5.37 0.84 -25.77
CA GLY A 235 5.93 -0.22 -24.95
C GLY A 235 5.27 -0.30 -23.58
N TRP A 236 5.57 -1.37 -22.85
CA TRP A 236 4.94 -1.67 -21.57
C TRP A 236 5.91 -2.34 -20.60
N VAL A 237 5.96 -1.81 -19.37
CA VAL A 237 6.65 -2.40 -18.22
C VAL A 237 5.59 -2.93 -17.24
N ALA A 238 5.51 -4.25 -17.09
CA ALA A 238 4.63 -4.91 -16.14
C ALA A 238 5.42 -5.28 -14.87
N LEU A 239 5.14 -4.61 -13.76
CA LEU A 239 5.78 -4.85 -12.47
C LEU A 239 4.92 -5.82 -11.64
N GLN A 240 5.41 -7.03 -11.39
CA GLN A 240 4.74 -8.05 -10.55
C GLN A 240 3.32 -8.39 -11.00
N ALA A 241 3.04 -8.37 -12.30
CA ALA A 241 1.71 -8.66 -12.83
C ALA A 241 1.40 -10.17 -12.72
N PRO A 242 0.30 -10.59 -12.06
CA PRO A 242 -0.05 -11.99 -11.87
C PRO A 242 -0.80 -12.55 -13.08
N PHE A 243 -0.16 -12.61 -14.26
CA PHE A 243 -0.81 -13.00 -15.52
C PHE A 243 -1.53 -14.35 -15.44
N TYR A 244 -0.95 -15.34 -14.76
CA TYR A 244 -1.57 -16.65 -14.50
C TYR A 244 -2.25 -16.75 -13.13
N GLY A 245 -2.51 -15.60 -12.50
CA GLY A 245 -3.18 -15.49 -11.21
C GLY A 245 -2.24 -15.54 -10.00
N SER A 246 -2.76 -15.21 -8.83
CA SER A 246 -2.07 -15.29 -7.56
C SER A 246 -2.67 -16.45 -6.74
N PRO A 247 -1.85 -17.36 -6.19
CA PRO A 247 -2.31 -18.37 -5.25
C PRO A 247 -2.97 -17.78 -3.99
N VAL A 248 -2.75 -16.48 -3.71
CA VAL A 248 -3.39 -15.76 -2.60
C VAL A 248 -4.88 -15.52 -2.87
N ALA A 249 -5.27 -15.42 -4.14
CA ALA A 249 -6.66 -15.24 -4.54
C ALA A 249 -7.44 -16.56 -4.66
N ASP A 250 -6.75 -17.69 -4.77
CA ASP A 250 -7.35 -19.01 -4.79
C ASP A 250 -8.07 -19.34 -3.47
N PRO A 251 -9.06 -20.27 -3.48
CA PRO A 251 -9.94 -20.52 -2.35
C PRO A 251 -9.16 -20.69 -1.04
N SER A 252 -9.20 -19.63 -0.25
CA SER A 252 -8.52 -19.50 1.01
C SER A 252 -9.52 -19.61 2.16
N PRO A 253 -9.06 -19.93 3.39
CA PRO A 253 -9.91 -19.87 4.57
C PRO A 253 -10.67 -18.53 4.69
N SER A 254 -11.87 -18.54 5.27
CA SER A 254 -12.80 -17.39 5.26
C SER A 254 -12.20 -16.08 5.80
N ALA A 255 -11.22 -16.14 6.70
CA ALA A 255 -10.54 -14.97 7.23
C ALA A 255 -9.69 -14.24 6.17
N ILE A 256 -9.08 -14.98 5.23
CA ILE A 256 -8.26 -14.42 4.14
C ILE A 256 -9.16 -13.66 3.17
N ASN A 257 -10.25 -14.33 2.77
CA ASN A 257 -11.24 -13.72 1.91
C ASN A 257 -11.80 -12.47 2.57
N ALA A 258 -12.01 -12.42 3.89
CA ALA A 258 -12.48 -11.20 4.54
C ALA A 258 -11.48 -10.04 4.41
N VAL A 259 -10.18 -10.28 4.59
CA VAL A 259 -9.15 -9.23 4.43
C VAL A 259 -9.04 -8.80 2.96
N LEU A 260 -8.94 -9.74 2.03
CA LEU A 260 -8.87 -9.46 0.59
C LEU A 260 -10.14 -8.76 0.09
N LEU A 261 -11.32 -9.24 0.48
CA LEU A 261 -12.62 -8.62 0.16
C LEU A 261 -12.72 -7.22 0.76
N SER A 262 -12.22 -7.01 1.99
CA SER A 262 -12.20 -5.67 2.59
C SER A 262 -11.29 -4.71 1.84
N ALA A 263 -10.17 -5.21 1.28
CA ALA A 263 -9.26 -4.44 0.46
C ALA A 263 -9.87 -4.09 -0.90
N VAL A 264 -10.64 -4.99 -1.52
CA VAL A 264 -11.28 -4.75 -2.82
C VAL A 264 -12.69 -4.14 -2.72
N GLY A 265 -13.00 -3.43 -1.63
CA GLY A 265 -14.30 -2.77 -1.48
C GLY A 265 -15.52 -3.72 -1.42
N GLY A 266 -15.31 -5.03 -1.31
CA GLY A 266 -16.33 -6.04 -1.09
C GLY A 266 -17.05 -6.58 -2.34
N ASN A 267 -16.72 -6.12 -3.57
CA ASN A 267 -17.38 -6.62 -4.79
C ASN A 267 -16.90 -8.03 -5.18
N GLY A 268 -15.72 -8.46 -4.75
CA GLY A 268 -15.17 -9.81 -4.95
C GLY A 268 -14.77 -10.16 -6.38
N GLU A 269 -15.25 -9.42 -7.38
CA GLU A 269 -14.95 -9.65 -8.81
C GLU A 269 -13.46 -9.46 -9.11
N SER A 270 -12.84 -8.40 -8.61
CA SER A 270 -11.40 -8.17 -8.75
C SER A 270 -10.54 -9.26 -8.10
N LEU A 271 -11.05 -9.92 -7.06
CA LEU A 271 -10.39 -11.08 -6.46
C LEU A 271 -10.57 -12.34 -7.31
N ASP A 272 -11.75 -12.53 -7.91
CA ASP A 272 -12.02 -13.63 -8.83
C ASP A 272 -11.13 -13.57 -10.08
N ASP A 273 -10.83 -12.35 -10.55
CA ASP A 273 -9.90 -12.10 -11.65
C ASP A 273 -8.46 -12.49 -11.33
N LEU A 274 -8.08 -12.57 -10.05
CA LEU A 274 -6.73 -12.93 -9.66
C LEU A 274 -6.56 -14.43 -9.44
N LYS A 275 -7.63 -15.22 -9.46
CA LYS A 275 -7.55 -16.66 -9.21
C LYS A 275 -6.77 -17.37 -10.31
N THR A 276 -5.94 -18.34 -9.92
CA THR A 276 -5.20 -19.15 -10.88
C THR A 276 -6.13 -19.97 -11.77
N THR A 277 -7.27 -20.41 -11.21
CA THR A 277 -8.33 -21.13 -11.93
C THR A 277 -9.05 -20.27 -12.96
N THR A 278 -9.05 -18.94 -12.80
CA THR A 278 -9.64 -18.00 -13.75
C THR A 278 -8.60 -17.61 -14.81
N ARG A 279 -7.39 -17.25 -14.36
CA ARG A 279 -6.35 -16.70 -15.23
C ARG A 279 -5.68 -17.74 -16.11
N THR A 280 -5.45 -18.96 -15.63
CA THR A 280 -4.77 -19.98 -16.46
C THR A 280 -5.54 -20.28 -17.76
N PRO A 281 -6.85 -20.61 -17.72
CA PRO A 281 -7.63 -20.81 -18.95
C PRO A 281 -7.71 -19.57 -19.84
N TYR A 282 -7.77 -18.37 -19.24
CA TYR A 282 -7.76 -17.11 -19.98
C TYR A 282 -6.45 -16.96 -20.79
N MET A 283 -5.31 -17.16 -20.14
CA MET A 283 -3.99 -17.04 -20.77
C MET A 283 -3.80 -18.06 -21.89
N ASP A 284 -4.24 -19.31 -21.66
CA ASP A 284 -4.20 -20.37 -22.66
C ASP A 284 -5.09 -20.03 -23.88
N ALA A 285 -6.30 -19.50 -23.65
CA ALA A 285 -7.22 -19.15 -24.72
C ALA A 285 -6.74 -17.95 -25.57
N ARG A 286 -5.93 -17.06 -24.99
CA ARG A 286 -5.43 -15.83 -25.63
C ARG A 286 -3.97 -15.91 -26.07
N GLU A 287 -3.30 -17.05 -25.92
CA GLU A 287 -1.86 -17.24 -26.17
C GLU A 287 -1.39 -16.62 -27.50
N ALA A 288 -2.10 -16.88 -28.60
CA ALA A 288 -1.73 -16.37 -29.92
C ALA A 288 -1.87 -14.85 -30.03
N GLN A 289 -2.87 -14.25 -29.39
CA GLN A 289 -3.05 -12.79 -29.37
C GLN A 289 -1.99 -12.12 -28.49
N ILE A 290 -1.65 -12.72 -27.35
CA ILE A 290 -0.59 -12.25 -26.47
C ILE A 290 0.76 -12.31 -27.17
N ALA A 291 1.04 -13.39 -27.90
CA ALA A 291 2.26 -13.49 -28.70
C ALA A 291 2.32 -12.41 -29.81
N ALA A 292 1.18 -12.11 -30.45
CA ALA A 292 1.10 -11.04 -31.45
C ALA A 292 1.29 -9.64 -30.82
N LEU A 293 0.72 -9.41 -29.64
CA LEU A 293 0.92 -8.20 -28.85
C LEU A 293 2.41 -8.02 -28.52
N SER A 294 3.05 -9.00 -27.90
CA SER A 294 4.47 -8.95 -27.51
C SER A 294 5.43 -8.81 -28.71
N ALA A 295 5.01 -9.25 -29.90
CA ALA A 295 5.77 -9.05 -31.13
C ALA A 295 5.63 -7.62 -31.70
N SER A 296 4.53 -6.93 -31.38
CA SER A 296 4.20 -5.60 -31.90
C SER A 296 4.59 -4.47 -30.94
N VAL A 297 4.53 -4.76 -29.63
CA VAL A 297 4.82 -3.84 -28.54
C VAL A 297 5.94 -4.44 -27.71
N PRO A 298 7.09 -3.75 -27.51
CA PRO A 298 8.08 -4.18 -26.54
C PRO A 298 7.47 -4.27 -25.14
N ILE A 299 7.59 -5.45 -24.51
CA ILE A 299 7.09 -5.68 -23.15
C ILE A 299 8.23 -6.16 -22.26
N ILE A 300 8.38 -5.54 -21.11
CA ILE A 300 9.21 -6.06 -20.01
C ILE A 300 8.28 -6.53 -18.90
N SER A 301 8.31 -7.82 -18.59
CA SER A 301 7.70 -8.35 -17.37
C SER A 301 8.77 -8.48 -16.29
N ALA A 302 8.65 -7.64 -15.26
CA ALA A 302 9.60 -7.58 -14.17
C ALA A 302 8.99 -8.11 -12.86
N TYR A 303 9.71 -8.98 -12.17
CA TYR A 303 9.23 -9.66 -10.97
C TYR A 303 10.33 -9.72 -9.92
N SER A 304 9.97 -9.82 -8.66
CA SER A 304 10.91 -10.13 -7.57
C SER A 304 10.56 -11.48 -6.96
N THR A 305 11.45 -12.00 -6.14
CA THR A 305 11.21 -13.22 -5.37
C THR A 305 11.59 -12.93 -3.93
N TYR A 306 10.67 -13.17 -3.01
CA TYR A 306 10.85 -12.89 -1.59
C TYR A 306 10.33 -14.05 -0.77
N GLU A 307 11.19 -14.66 0.05
CA GLU A 307 10.80 -15.67 1.04
C GLU A 307 10.90 -15.05 2.43
N ALA A 308 9.79 -15.03 3.15
CA ALA A 308 9.75 -14.50 4.51
C ALA A 308 10.21 -15.55 5.52
N THR A 309 10.81 -15.10 6.61
CA THR A 309 11.19 -15.96 7.74
C THR A 309 10.56 -15.44 9.03
N GLY A 310 9.61 -16.16 9.62
CA GLY A 310 8.96 -15.80 10.90
C GLY A 310 7.42 -15.75 10.83
N THR A 311 6.75 -15.42 11.95
CA THR A 311 5.28 -15.28 12.04
C THR A 311 4.83 -13.93 12.65
N VAL A 312 3.61 -13.45 12.38
CA VAL A 312 2.97 -12.18 12.78
C VAL A 312 2.63 -12.27 14.24
N THR A 313 1.94 -13.33 14.65
CA THR A 313 1.73 -13.64 16.06
C THR A 313 3.06 -13.82 16.78
N GLY A 314 4.06 -14.43 16.14
CA GLY A 314 5.41 -14.57 16.67
C GLY A 314 6.11 -13.23 16.84
N PHE A 315 5.99 -12.32 15.86
CA PHE A 315 6.47 -10.96 15.94
C PHE A 315 5.75 -10.18 17.03
N ALA A 316 4.41 -10.12 17.00
CA ALA A 316 3.59 -9.39 17.97
C ALA A 316 3.84 -9.87 19.41
N THR A 317 3.98 -11.18 19.60
CA THR A 317 4.36 -11.78 20.89
C THR A 317 5.78 -11.41 21.29
N THR A 318 6.75 -11.50 20.37
CA THR A 318 8.15 -11.11 20.62
C THR A 318 8.27 -9.63 20.96
N PHE A 319 7.54 -8.79 20.24
CA PHE A 319 7.42 -7.36 20.48
C PHE A 319 6.79 -7.08 21.85
N ALA A 320 5.62 -7.63 22.13
CA ALA A 320 4.96 -7.44 23.44
C ALA A 320 5.86 -7.88 24.60
N ASN A 321 6.59 -9.00 24.46
CA ASN A 321 7.54 -9.49 25.45
C ASN A 321 8.81 -8.60 25.56
N SER A 322 9.23 -7.95 24.48
CA SER A 322 10.36 -7.01 24.52
C SER A 322 9.99 -5.72 25.28
N ILE A 323 8.73 -5.27 25.15
CA ILE A 323 8.17 -4.16 25.94
C ILE A 323 8.02 -4.55 27.40
N LEU A 324 7.25 -5.61 27.68
CA LEU A 324 6.92 -6.11 29.02
C LEU A 324 8.03 -7.03 29.57
N ASN A 325 9.27 -6.57 29.44
CA ASN A 325 10.43 -7.25 29.97
C ASN A 325 10.54 -7.09 31.49
N ALA A 326 11.42 -7.88 32.13
CA ALA A 326 11.61 -7.88 33.58
C ALA A 326 11.94 -6.49 34.16
N ALA A 327 12.64 -5.62 33.41
CA ALA A 327 12.96 -4.28 33.87
C ALA A 327 11.72 -3.38 33.93
N LEU A 328 10.83 -3.46 32.93
CA LEU A 328 9.56 -2.72 32.97
C LEU A 328 8.64 -3.26 34.07
N ILE A 329 8.55 -4.59 34.20
CA ILE A 329 7.75 -5.23 35.25
C ILE A 329 8.21 -4.76 36.63
N SER A 330 9.52 -4.70 36.87
CA SER A 330 10.09 -4.17 38.12
C SER A 330 9.70 -2.71 38.39
N GLN A 331 9.71 -1.85 37.36
CA GLN A 331 9.28 -0.45 37.49
C GLN A 331 7.79 -0.33 37.83
N ILE A 332 6.94 -1.13 37.17
CA ILE A 332 5.51 -1.19 37.47
C ILE A 332 5.29 -1.69 38.91
N THR A 333 5.98 -2.75 39.33
CA THR A 333 5.92 -3.24 40.70
C THR A 333 6.29 -2.16 41.71
N GLN A 334 7.36 -1.40 41.45
CA GLN A 334 7.75 -0.30 42.33
C GLN A 334 6.68 0.80 42.41
N ILE A 335 6.07 1.17 41.27
CA ILE A 335 4.94 2.13 41.24
C ILE A 335 3.78 1.66 42.14
N VAL A 336 3.44 0.37 42.08
CA VAL A 336 2.36 -0.19 42.92
C VAL A 336 2.75 -0.17 44.40
N ILE A 337 3.99 -0.56 44.73
CA ILE A 337 4.51 -0.55 46.10
C ILE A 337 4.50 0.87 46.69
N ASP A 338 4.97 1.85 45.93
CA ASP A 338 5.04 3.25 46.37
C ASP A 338 3.63 3.81 46.63
N ASN A 339 2.70 3.58 45.69
CA ASN A 339 1.30 3.97 45.84
C ASN A 339 0.61 3.26 47.02
N TYR A 340 0.94 1.99 47.26
CA TYR A 340 0.45 1.23 48.43
C TYR A 340 0.93 1.87 49.73
N TRP A 341 2.23 2.14 49.87
CA TRP A 341 2.76 2.72 51.10
C TRP A 341 2.29 4.16 51.36
N GLU A 342 1.93 4.91 50.33
CA GLU A 342 1.32 6.22 50.47
C GLU A 342 -0.11 6.14 51.06
N THR A 343 -0.89 5.11 50.69
CA THR A 343 -2.31 4.99 51.07
C THR A 343 -2.75 3.52 51.34
N PRO A 344 -2.18 2.83 52.34
CA PRO A 344 -2.19 1.35 52.45
C PRO A 344 -3.56 0.68 52.66
N LEU A 345 -4.65 1.44 52.72
CA LEU A 345 -6.02 0.96 52.89
C LEU A 345 -6.96 1.36 51.74
N ASP A 346 -6.51 2.20 50.81
CA ASP A 346 -7.28 2.64 49.65
C ASP A 346 -6.91 1.81 48.42
N ILE A 347 -7.20 0.50 48.46
CA ILE A 347 -6.87 -0.42 47.36
C ILE A 347 -7.44 0.07 46.01
N PRO A 348 -8.69 0.55 45.90
CA PRO A 348 -9.21 1.11 44.66
C PRO A 348 -8.38 2.32 44.17
N GLY A 349 -8.00 3.24 45.05
CA GLY A 349 -7.16 4.39 44.70
C GLY A 349 -5.74 4.00 44.30
N ILE A 350 -5.14 3.00 44.98
CA ILE A 350 -3.84 2.43 44.63
C ILE A 350 -3.87 1.86 43.22
N ILE A 351 -4.88 1.05 42.90
CA ILE A 351 -5.05 0.48 41.56
C ILE A 351 -5.19 1.61 40.53
N ALA A 352 -6.08 2.58 40.76
CA ALA A 352 -6.33 3.66 39.81
C ALA A 352 -5.06 4.50 39.50
N ARG A 353 -4.33 4.94 40.54
CA ARG A 353 -3.10 5.73 40.35
C ARG A 353 -1.99 4.92 39.72
N SER A 354 -1.75 3.71 40.22
CA SER A 354 -0.72 2.83 39.69
C SER A 354 -0.99 2.45 38.23
N THR A 355 -2.25 2.23 37.86
CA THR A 355 -2.64 1.97 36.47
C THR A 355 -2.35 3.17 35.58
N ALA A 356 -2.71 4.39 36.00
CA ALA A 356 -2.44 5.60 35.22
C ALA A 356 -0.94 5.82 34.99
N GLU A 357 -0.13 5.65 36.03
CA GLU A 357 1.35 5.76 35.94
C GLU A 357 1.96 4.65 35.07
N ALA A 358 1.56 3.39 35.28
CA ALA A 358 2.03 2.26 34.49
C ALA A 358 1.66 2.39 33.01
N VAL A 359 0.45 2.88 32.68
CA VAL A 359 0.02 3.13 31.30
C VAL A 359 0.85 4.24 30.65
N ASN A 360 1.19 5.31 31.37
CA ASN A 360 2.07 6.36 30.85
C ASN A 360 3.48 5.84 30.55
N LEU A 361 4.02 5.00 31.44
CA LEU A 361 5.32 4.36 31.25
C LEU A 361 5.31 3.39 30.05
N LEU A 362 4.28 2.55 29.95
CA LEU A 362 4.07 1.64 28.82
C LEU A 362 3.93 2.39 27.50
N ARG A 363 3.14 3.47 27.45
CA ARG A 363 2.95 4.29 26.24
C ARG A 363 4.28 4.80 25.70
N THR A 364 5.12 5.33 26.59
CA THR A 364 6.43 5.87 26.20
C THR A 364 7.32 4.77 25.61
N ARG A 365 7.39 3.61 26.27
CA ARG A 365 8.21 2.49 25.77
C ARG A 365 7.68 1.88 24.47
N VAL A 366 6.37 1.74 24.33
CA VAL A 366 5.75 1.22 23.11
C VAL A 366 6.05 2.17 21.95
N ALA A 367 5.92 3.49 22.13
CA ALA A 367 6.20 4.45 21.06
C ALA A 367 7.66 4.34 20.56
N ASP A 368 8.63 4.29 21.47
CA ASP A 368 10.05 4.18 21.11
C ASP A 368 10.35 2.84 20.39
N ALA A 369 9.87 1.73 20.94
CA ALA A 369 10.18 0.41 20.42
C ALA A 369 9.38 0.02 19.18
N LEU A 370 8.16 0.54 19.00
CA LEU A 370 7.31 0.23 17.84
C LEU A 370 7.96 0.75 16.56
N SER A 371 8.52 1.96 16.59
CA SER A 371 9.25 2.53 15.44
C SER A 371 10.41 1.63 15.02
N ASP A 372 11.24 1.21 15.98
CA ASP A 372 12.39 0.34 15.70
C ASP A 372 11.96 -1.06 15.21
N ALA A 373 10.90 -1.62 15.80
CA ALA A 373 10.43 -2.95 15.46
C ALA A 373 9.80 -2.99 14.06
N VAL A 374 8.96 -2.00 13.72
CA VAL A 374 8.29 -1.90 12.42
C VAL A 374 9.32 -1.72 11.29
N ALA A 375 10.41 -0.99 11.53
CA ALA A 375 11.50 -0.84 10.56
C ALA A 375 12.23 -2.16 10.21
N THR A 376 12.05 -3.22 11.01
CA THR A 376 12.60 -4.56 10.71
C THR A 376 11.65 -5.47 9.96
N LEU A 377 10.36 -5.13 9.94
CA LEU A 377 9.31 -5.92 9.31
C LEU A 377 9.16 -5.56 7.85
N GLY A 378 9.43 -6.50 6.96
CA GLY A 378 9.00 -6.39 5.56
C GLY A 378 7.49 -6.47 5.51
N LEU A 379 6.86 -5.62 4.69
CA LEU A 379 5.42 -5.68 4.45
C LEU A 379 5.01 -7.05 3.92
N MET A 380 5.84 -7.62 3.04
CA MET A 380 5.66 -8.97 2.53
C MET A 380 5.92 -10.09 3.54
N ASP A 381 6.54 -9.82 4.69
CA ASP A 381 6.64 -10.83 5.76
C ASP A 381 5.26 -11.18 6.31
N LEU A 382 4.36 -10.19 6.43
CA LEU A 382 2.99 -10.38 6.90
C LEU A 382 2.23 -11.32 5.96
N THR A 383 2.29 -11.02 4.67
CA THR A 383 1.54 -11.74 3.64
C THR A 383 2.11 -13.13 3.37
N ASN A 384 3.43 -13.27 3.27
CA ASN A 384 4.08 -14.56 3.03
C ASN A 384 3.89 -15.51 4.19
N LEU A 385 3.97 -15.00 5.42
CA LEU A 385 3.59 -15.78 6.56
C LEU A 385 2.15 -16.26 6.43
N TYR A 386 1.22 -15.33 6.20
CA TYR A 386 -0.19 -15.64 6.26
C TYR A 386 -0.52 -16.75 5.28
N MET A 387 0.04 -16.67 4.08
CA MET A 387 -0.03 -17.74 3.08
C MET A 387 0.62 -19.06 3.54
N SER A 388 1.82 -19.02 4.10
CA SER A 388 2.49 -20.26 4.53
C SER A 388 1.80 -20.95 5.72
N THR A 389 1.30 -20.18 6.70
CA THR A 389 0.74 -20.73 7.94
C THR A 389 -0.75 -21.04 7.83
N VAL A 390 -1.51 -20.22 7.10
CA VAL A 390 -2.97 -20.36 6.99
C VAL A 390 -3.37 -21.14 5.74
N VAL A 391 -2.71 -20.89 4.60
CA VAL A 391 -3.03 -21.56 3.32
C VAL A 391 -2.17 -22.80 3.09
N GLY A 392 -1.01 -22.90 3.74
CA GLY A 392 -0.07 -24.00 3.53
C GLY A 392 0.66 -23.92 2.18
N VAL A 393 0.66 -22.76 1.55
CA VAL A 393 1.31 -22.53 0.26
C VAL A 393 2.61 -21.77 0.50
N PRO A 394 3.77 -22.28 0.03
CA PRO A 394 5.01 -21.49 0.00
C PRO A 394 4.74 -20.23 -0.82
N ASN A 395 4.85 -19.06 -0.19
CA ASN A 395 4.62 -17.79 -0.85
C ASN A 395 5.97 -17.13 -1.09
N ASP A 396 6.32 -16.97 -2.37
CA ASP A 396 7.55 -16.32 -2.84
C ASP A 396 7.35 -14.83 -3.16
N GLY A 397 6.26 -14.22 -2.69
CA GLY A 397 6.02 -12.77 -2.78
C GLY A 397 4.72 -12.38 -3.48
N LEU A 398 3.59 -12.96 -3.08
CA LEU A 398 2.22 -12.84 -3.64
C LEU A 398 2.03 -13.39 -5.05
N VAL A 399 2.99 -13.13 -5.92
CA VAL A 399 2.91 -13.47 -7.34
C VAL A 399 4.12 -14.33 -7.66
N PRO A 400 3.94 -15.66 -7.76
CA PRO A 400 5.04 -16.53 -8.12
C PRO A 400 5.64 -16.13 -9.45
N ARG A 401 6.96 -16.33 -9.59
CA ARG A 401 7.67 -16.02 -10.83
C ARG A 401 6.92 -16.52 -12.06
N ASP A 402 6.49 -17.78 -12.04
CA ASP A 402 5.83 -18.42 -13.18
C ASP A 402 4.50 -17.74 -13.55
N SER A 403 3.85 -17.06 -12.59
CA SER A 403 2.66 -16.27 -12.86
C SER A 403 2.94 -14.96 -13.59
N THR A 404 4.16 -14.44 -13.51
CA THR A 404 4.57 -13.18 -14.17
C THR A 404 5.03 -13.37 -15.62
N LEU A 405 5.16 -14.61 -16.09
CA LEU A 405 5.77 -14.89 -17.40
C LEU A 405 4.79 -14.65 -18.55
N LEU A 406 4.79 -13.44 -19.13
CA LEU A 406 4.05 -13.14 -20.35
C LEU A 406 4.78 -13.65 -21.61
N THR A 407 4.11 -14.44 -22.44
CA THR A 407 4.69 -14.99 -23.69
C THR A 407 5.23 -13.88 -24.60
N GLY A 408 6.51 -14.01 -24.98
CA GLY A 408 7.21 -13.07 -25.87
C GLY A 408 7.78 -11.83 -25.20
N ALA A 409 7.50 -11.60 -23.91
CA ALA A 409 8.05 -10.48 -23.16
C ALA A 409 9.51 -10.71 -22.75
N ILE A 410 10.24 -9.62 -22.48
CA ILE A 410 11.54 -9.65 -21.82
C ILE A 410 11.30 -9.85 -20.32
N HIS A 411 11.84 -10.91 -19.74
CA HIS A 411 11.72 -11.17 -18.30
C HIS A 411 12.87 -10.57 -17.51
N ARG A 412 12.55 -9.85 -16.43
CA ARG A 412 13.53 -9.20 -15.55
C ARG A 412 13.28 -9.57 -14.09
N GLN A 413 14.26 -10.24 -13.48
CA GLN A 413 14.24 -10.40 -12.02
C GLN A 413 14.77 -9.12 -11.36
N LEU A 414 13.93 -8.53 -10.54
CA LEU A 414 14.22 -7.41 -9.65
C LEU A 414 14.79 -7.98 -8.35
N THR A 415 16.11 -7.88 -8.17
CA THR A 415 16.78 -8.43 -7.00
C THR A 415 16.61 -7.53 -5.78
N LEU A 416 16.80 -8.10 -4.59
CA LEU A 416 16.82 -7.37 -3.32
C LEU A 416 15.50 -6.63 -2.99
N GLY A 417 14.37 -7.05 -3.56
CA GLY A 417 13.08 -6.42 -3.36
C GLY A 417 11.96 -7.43 -3.15
N ASP A 418 10.86 -6.97 -2.58
CA ASP A 418 9.60 -7.69 -2.45
C ASP A 418 8.55 -7.18 -3.47
N HIS A 419 7.30 -7.63 -3.35
CA HIS A 419 6.22 -7.24 -4.28
C HIS A 419 5.95 -5.73 -4.31
N ALA A 420 6.06 -5.06 -3.16
CA ALA A 420 5.80 -3.62 -3.01
C ALA A 420 6.97 -2.77 -3.47
N SER A 421 8.19 -3.29 -3.33
CA SER A 421 9.45 -2.57 -3.52
C SER A 421 9.53 -1.75 -4.83
N PRO A 422 9.03 -2.23 -5.98
CA PRO A 422 9.09 -1.47 -7.22
C PRO A 422 8.19 -0.24 -7.27
N VAL A 423 7.18 -0.11 -6.38
CA VAL A 423 6.13 0.91 -6.55
C VAL A 423 5.66 1.60 -5.27
N MET A 424 6.01 1.12 -4.08
CA MET A 424 5.52 1.69 -2.81
C MET A 424 6.64 2.04 -1.86
N ASP A 425 6.50 3.19 -1.19
CA ASP A 425 7.37 3.61 -0.10
C ASP A 425 6.80 3.21 1.25
N VAL A 426 7.08 1.99 1.69
CA VAL A 426 6.41 1.37 2.83
C VAL A 426 6.88 1.89 4.20
N ASP A 427 7.55 3.04 4.25
CA ASP A 427 8.01 3.67 5.51
C ASP A 427 6.82 3.86 6.47
N PRO A 428 6.95 3.46 7.75
CA PRO A 428 8.18 3.09 8.47
C PRO A 428 8.50 1.58 8.47
N MET A 429 7.81 0.78 7.68
CA MET A 429 8.15 -0.63 7.52
C MET A 429 9.49 -0.78 6.80
N LYS A 430 10.06 -1.99 6.84
CA LYS A 430 11.29 -2.31 6.14
C LYS A 430 11.11 -2.14 4.63
N ASN A 431 11.57 -1.01 4.12
CA ASN A 431 11.80 -0.79 2.71
C ASN A 431 13.00 -1.63 2.26
N PHE A 432 12.78 -2.61 1.39
CA PHE A 432 13.89 -3.33 0.76
C PHE A 432 14.63 -2.44 -0.25
N TRP A 433 13.88 -1.53 -0.89
CA TRP A 433 14.41 -0.54 -1.81
C TRP A 433 14.24 0.86 -1.25
N THR A 434 15.30 1.67 -1.31
CA THR A 434 15.18 3.11 -1.11
C THR A 434 14.36 3.72 -2.25
N VAL A 435 13.77 4.89 -2.01
CA VAL A 435 13.07 5.68 -3.04
C VAL A 435 13.96 5.89 -4.27
N ASP A 436 15.23 6.28 -4.07
CA ASP A 436 16.19 6.49 -5.15
C ASP A 436 16.44 5.22 -5.98
N HIS A 437 16.61 4.06 -5.31
CA HIS A 437 16.84 2.80 -6.02
C HIS A 437 15.60 2.39 -6.84
N ARG A 438 14.41 2.53 -6.24
CA ARG A 438 13.14 2.25 -6.91
C ARG A 438 12.98 3.08 -8.18
N ASN A 439 13.16 4.40 -8.06
CA ASN A 439 13.05 5.32 -9.19
C ASN A 439 14.08 5.00 -10.27
N ALA A 440 15.34 4.74 -9.89
CA ALA A 440 16.38 4.36 -10.83
C ALA A 440 16.05 3.07 -11.60
N VAL A 441 15.48 2.05 -10.93
CA VAL A 441 15.05 0.81 -11.58
C VAL A 441 13.89 1.08 -12.54
N THR A 442 12.84 1.78 -12.11
CA THR A 442 11.68 2.10 -12.97
C THR A 442 12.11 2.85 -14.23
N ILE A 443 12.96 3.87 -14.07
CA ILE A 443 13.51 4.65 -15.20
C ILE A 443 14.38 3.79 -16.12
N GLY A 444 15.21 2.92 -15.56
CA GLY A 444 16.01 1.97 -16.33
C GLY A 444 15.16 1.08 -17.23
N LEU A 445 14.05 0.55 -16.71
CA LEU A 445 13.11 -0.28 -17.48
C LEU A 445 12.41 0.54 -18.58
N ILE A 446 11.99 1.78 -18.30
CA ILE A 446 11.39 2.67 -19.31
C ILE A 446 12.39 3.00 -20.43
N HIS A 447 13.66 3.28 -20.09
CA HIS A 447 14.69 3.53 -21.08
C HIS A 447 15.02 2.28 -21.92
N GLU A 448 15.01 1.10 -21.31
CA GLU A 448 15.19 -0.17 -22.02
C GLU A 448 14.08 -0.34 -23.07
N ILE A 449 12.81 -0.14 -22.68
CA ILE A 449 11.67 -0.15 -23.61
C ILE A 449 11.90 0.83 -24.77
N ARG A 450 12.19 2.10 -24.47
CA ARG A 450 12.40 3.13 -25.51
C ARG A 450 13.52 2.78 -26.47
N THR A 451 14.59 2.17 -25.96
CA THR A 451 15.74 1.73 -26.78
C THR A 451 15.34 0.62 -27.74
N VAL A 452 14.55 -0.36 -27.27
CA VAL A 452 14.02 -1.44 -28.12
C VAL A 452 13.08 -0.88 -29.19
N THR A 453 12.21 0.07 -28.84
CA THR A 453 11.28 0.70 -29.81
C THR A 453 12.01 1.49 -30.90
N GLN A 454 13.16 2.12 -30.61
CA GLN A 454 13.94 2.87 -31.60
C GLN A 454 14.83 2.00 -32.51
N GLY A 455 15.09 0.76 -32.11
CA GLY A 455 15.94 -0.17 -32.86
C GLY A 455 15.21 -1.01 -33.90
N ASN A 456 13.88 -1.04 -33.84
CA ASN A 456 12.98 -1.73 -34.78
C ASN A 456 12.38 -0.72 -35.76
#